data_AF-A0A2Z4MHC5-F1
#
_entry.id   AF-A0A2Z4MHC5-F1
#
_cell.length_a   1.000
_cell.length_b   1.000
_cell.length_c   1.000
_cell.angle_alpha   90.00
_cell.angle_beta   90.00
_cell.angle_gamma   90.00
#
_symmetry.space_group_name_H-M   'P 1'
#
loop_
_entity.id
_entity.type
_entity.pdbx_description
1 polymer ?
#
loop_
_entity_poly.entity_id
_entity_poly.type
_entity_poly.pdbx_seq_one_letter_code
_entity_poly.pdbx_strand_id
1 'polypeptide(L)' 'MKVSYRRLMEGLRFLLLFITCTLLSYGIITLLADKFLPANPYQEPHGNAVKVVKVINTSQAQDFDGYVARLQLFFLTGE' A
#
# COMPACT_ATOMS: atom_id res chain seq x y z
N MET A 1 -11.16 -47.68 6.60
CA MET A 1 -9.80 -47.27 6.19
C MET A 1 -8.91 -47.16 7.42
N LYS A 2 -7.95 -48.06 7.64
CA LYS A 2 -6.92 -47.89 8.67
C LYS A 2 -5.80 -47.05 8.06
N VAL A 3 -5.83 -45.74 8.29
CA VAL A 3 -4.71 -44.89 7.92
C VAL A 3 -3.53 -45.30 8.79
N SER A 4 -2.49 -45.86 8.17
CA SER A 4 -1.29 -46.25 8.90
C SER A 4 -0.67 -45.00 9.51
N TYR A 5 -0.48 -45.00 10.82
CA TYR A 5 0.11 -43.88 11.58
C TYR A 5 1.42 -43.36 10.96
N ARG A 6 2.17 -44.25 10.32
CA ARG A 6 3.39 -43.95 9.56
C ARG A 6 3.17 -42.97 8.41
N ARG A 7 2.08 -43.10 7.64
CA ARG A 7 1.75 -42.16 6.54
C ARG A 7 1.32 -40.80 7.05
N LEU A 8 0.64 -40.77 8.19
CA LEU A 8 0.22 -39.53 8.84
C LEU A 8 1.44 -38.74 9.32
N MET A 9 2.44 -39.44 9.85
CA MET A 9 3.72 -38.87 10.30
C MET A 9 4.58 -38.36 9.13
N GLU A 10 4.59 -39.06 8.00
CA GLU A 10 5.21 -38.58 6.75
C GLU A 10 4.53 -37.31 6.23
N GLY A 11 3.19 -37.28 6.20
CA GLY A 11 2.42 -36.10 5.80
C GLY A 11 2.68 -34.91 6.72
N LEU A 12 2.73 -35.13 8.03
CA LEU A 12 3.01 -34.09 9.01
C LEU A 12 4.42 -33.54 8.87
N ARG A 13 5.41 -34.39 8.60
CA ARG A 13 6.80 -33.96 8.35
C ARG A 13 6.92 -33.12 7.07
N PHE A 14 6.22 -33.52 6.00
CA PHE A 14 6.14 -32.74 4.78
C PHE A 14 5.47 -31.38 5.02
N LEU A 15 4.34 -31.37 5.73
CA LEU A 15 3.62 -30.15 6.08
C LEU A 15 4.49 -29.21 6.92
N LEU A 16 5.24 -29.74 7.88
CA LEU A 16 6.16 -28.95 8.70
C LEU A 16 7.28 -28.34 7.84
N LEU A 17 7.89 -29.13 6.95
CA LEU A 17 8.88 -28.63 5.99
C LEU A 17 8.31 -27.56 5.05
N PHE A 18 7.07 -27.74 4.59
CA PHE A 18 6.40 -26.78 3.74
C PHE A 18 6.16 -25.45 4.46
N ILE A 19 5.65 -25.50 5.70
CA ILE A 19 5.39 -24.30 6.51
C ILE A 19 6.68 -23.57 6.81
N THR A 20 7.74 -24.28 7.22
CA THR A 20 9.02 -23.63 7.54
C THR A 20 9.65 -23.01 6.31
N CYS A 21 9.62 -23.71 5.16
CA CYS A 21 10.08 -23.17 3.89
C CYS A 21 9.30 -21.90 3.51
N THR A 22 7.97 -21.94 3.60
CA THR A 22 7.11 -20.81 3.25
C THR A 22 7.37 -19.60 4.16
N LEU A 23 7.46 -19.80 5.48
CA LEU A 23 7.76 -18.71 6.42
C LEU A 23 9.15 -18.12 6.16
N LEU A 24 10.15 -18.97 5.89
CA LEU A 24 11.51 -18.53 5.61
C LEU A 24 11.54 -17.68 4.32
N SER A 25 10.92 -18.15 3.25
CA SER A 25 10.82 -17.42 1.98
C SER A 25 10.08 -16.09 2.16
N TYR A 26 8.96 -16.07 2.89
CA TYR A 26 8.23 -14.85 3.18
C TYR A 26 9.08 -13.83 3.95
N GLY A 27 9.81 -14.28 4.97
CA GLY A 27 10.72 -13.43 5.74
C GLY A 27 11.81 -12.82 4.85
N ILE A 28 12.46 -13.62 4.01
CA ILE A 28 13.49 -13.15 3.07
C ILE A 28 12.92 -12.12 2.10
N ILE A 29 11.76 -12.40 1.49
CA ILE A 29 11.11 -11.48 0.53
C ILE A 29 10.75 -10.18 1.22
N THR A 30 10.22 -10.21 2.45
CA THR A 30 9.83 -9.01 3.18
C THR A 30 11.04 -8.15 3.52
N LEU A 31 12.14 -8.76 3.97
CA LEU A 31 13.40 -8.05 4.23
C LEU A 31 13.99 -7.45 2.96
N LEU A 32 13.94 -8.16 1.84
CA LEU A 32 14.35 -7.63 0.54
C LEU A 32 13.44 -6.49 0.09
N ALA A 33 12.12 -6.66 0.21
CA ALA A 33 11.14 -5.66 -0.19
C ALA A 33 11.35 -4.34 0.56
N ASP A 34 11.59 -4.39 1.87
CA ASP A 34 11.88 -3.20 2.68
C ASP A 34 13.19 -2.50 2.28
N LYS A 35 14.18 -3.25 1.77
CA LYS A 35 15.45 -2.67 1.29
C LYS A 35 15.38 -2.14 -0.14
N PHE A 36 14.60 -2.77 -1.01
CA PHE A 36 14.59 -2.48 -2.44
C PHE A 36 13.39 -1.65 -2.91
N LEU A 37 12.23 -1.73 -2.25
CA LEU A 37 11.10 -0.87 -2.56
C LEU A 37 11.17 0.39 -1.67
N PRO A 38 11.27 1.60 -2.25
CA PRO A 38 11.13 2.82 -1.47
C PRO A 38 9.74 2.87 -0.82
N ALA A 39 9.68 3.49 0.36
CA ALA A 39 8.46 3.65 1.15
C ALA A 39 7.28 4.05 0.27
N ASN A 40 6.16 3.35 0.47
CA ASN A 40 4.96 3.38 -0.35
C ASN A 40 4.57 4.84 -0.68
N PRO A 41 4.69 5.30 -1.94
CA PRO A 41 4.52 6.72 -2.29
C PRO A 41 3.09 7.22 -2.07
N TYR A 42 2.14 6.29 -1.86
CA TYR A 42 0.74 6.55 -1.54
C TYR A 42 0.40 6.30 -0.08
N GLN A 43 1.40 6.12 0.80
CA GLN A 43 1.14 6.03 2.22
C GLN A 43 0.61 7.38 2.70
N GLU A 44 -0.65 7.40 3.14
CA GLU A 44 -1.25 8.59 3.72
C GLU A 44 -0.41 9.03 4.93
N PRO A 45 0.01 10.30 4.99
CA PRO A 45 0.83 10.78 6.08
C PRO A 45 0.04 10.65 7.39
N HIS A 46 0.53 9.79 8.29
CA HIS A 46 -0.01 9.68 9.63
C HIS A 46 0.41 10.92 10.44
N GLY A 47 -0.47 11.92 10.47
CA GLY A 47 -0.28 13.18 11.17
C GLY A 47 -1.44 14.13 10.87
N ASN A 48 -1.58 15.18 11.67
CA ASN A 48 -2.57 16.22 11.39
C ASN A 48 -2.10 16.97 10.13
N ALA A 49 -2.68 16.62 8.97
CA ALA A 49 -2.37 17.26 7.71
C ALA A 49 -2.82 18.73 7.77
N VAL A 50 -1.90 19.62 8.17
CA VAL A 50 -2.11 21.05 8.03
C VAL A 50 -2.07 21.33 6.54
N LYS A 51 -3.26 21.33 5.91
CA LYS A 51 -3.44 21.75 4.53
C LYS A 51 -3.00 23.22 4.46
N VAL A 52 -1.74 23.45 4.12
CA VAL A 52 -1.22 24.78 3.84
C VAL A 52 -1.86 25.22 2.53
N VAL A 53 -3.06 25.78 2.64
CA VAL A 53 -3.64 26.57 1.57
C VAL A 53 -2.67 27.72 1.39
N LYS A 54 -1.84 27.64 0.35
CA LYS A 54 -1.05 28.77 -0.12
C LYS A 54 -2.06 29.87 -0.38
N VAL A 55 -2.14 30.85 0.53
CA VAL A 55 -2.95 32.05 0.36
C VAL A 55 -2.26 32.86 -0.74
N ILE A 56 -2.47 32.43 -1.98
CA ILE A 56 -2.10 33.23 -3.15
C ILE A 56 -3.17 34.31 -3.17
N ASN A 57 -2.85 35.44 -2.55
CA ASN A 57 -3.51 36.74 -2.63
C ASN A 57 -4.80 36.78 -3.46
N THR A 58 -5.96 36.70 -2.81
CA THR A 58 -7.18 37.32 -3.36
C THR A 58 -8.10 37.72 -2.21
N SER A 59 -7.88 38.94 -1.72
CA SER A 59 -8.93 39.73 -1.10
C SER A 59 -9.91 40.17 -2.20
N GLN A 60 -10.73 39.28 -2.75
CA GLN A 60 -11.96 39.67 -3.46
C GLN A 60 -12.78 38.43 -3.79
N ALA A 61 -14.09 38.54 -3.54
CA ALA A 61 -15.21 37.67 -3.91
C ALA A 61 -14.91 36.26 -4.43
N GLN A 62 -15.58 35.28 -3.83
CA GLN A 62 -15.76 33.93 -4.38
C GLN A 62 -16.35 33.99 -5.80
N ASP A 63 -15.52 34.17 -6.81
CA ASP A 63 -15.93 34.12 -8.21
C ASP A 63 -16.06 32.66 -8.64
N PHE A 64 -17.31 32.23 -8.78
CA PHE A 64 -17.71 30.93 -9.31
C PHE A 64 -16.99 30.60 -10.64
N ASP A 65 -16.68 31.61 -11.43
CA ASP A 65 -15.99 31.48 -12.72
C ASP A 65 -14.57 30.91 -12.56
N GLY A 66 -13.84 31.31 -11.52
CA GLY A 66 -12.50 30.79 -11.22
C GLY A 66 -12.53 29.31 -10.84
N TYR A 67 -13.59 28.85 -10.19
CA TYR A 67 -13.78 27.43 -9.87
C TYR A 67 -14.10 26.61 -11.12
N VAL A 68 -14.95 27.11 -12.02
CA VAL A 68 -15.31 26.42 -13.27
C VAL A 68 -14.10 26.28 -14.19
N ALA A 69 -13.29 27.34 -14.35
CA ALA A 69 -12.07 27.30 -15.14
C ALA A 69 -11.06 26.27 -14.61
N ARG A 70 -10.94 26.16 -13.28
CA ARG A 70 -10.08 25.16 -12.64
C ARG A 70 -10.59 23.73 -12.83
N LEU A 71 -11.90 23.52 -12.78
CA LEU A 71 -12.53 22.23 -13.07
C LEU A 71 -12.32 21.80 -14.53
N GLN A 72 -12.42 22.73 -15.48
CA GLN A 72 -12.15 22.43 -16.88
C GLN A 72 -10.70 22.02 -17.10
N LEU A 73 -9.75 22.75 -16.50
CA LEU A 73 -8.33 22.39 -16.52
C LEU A 73 -8.09 20.98 -15.97
N PHE A 74 -8.66 20.65 -14.80
CA PHE A 74 -8.59 19.30 -14.21
C PHE A 74 -9.03 18.21 -15.21
N PHE A 75 -10.16 18.41 -15.91
CA PHE A 75 -10.65 17.47 -16.91
C PHE A 75 -9.77 17.37 -18.17
N LEU A 76 -9.03 18.43 -18.50
CA LEU A 76 -8.19 18.51 -19.69
C LEU A 76 -6.77 17.98 -19.46
N THR A 77 -6.13 18.32 -18.33
CA THR A 77 -4.75 17.94 -18.02
C THR A 77 -4.64 16.71 -17.11
N GLY A 78 -5.72 16.34 -16.40
CA GLY A 78 -5.78 15.11 -15.59
C GLY A 78 -4.98 15.17 -14.28
N GLU A 79 -4.63 16.35 -13.79
CA GLU A 79 -4.01 16.58 -12.48
C GLU A 79 -5.04 16.95 -11.41
#